data_AF-A0A0R1UZP1-F1
#
_entry.id   AF-A0A0R1UZP1-F1
#
_cell.length_a   1.000
_cell.length_b   1.000
_cell.length_c   1.000
_cell.angle_alpha   90.00
_cell.angle_beta   90.00
_cell.angle_gamma   90.00
#
_symmetry.space_group_name_H-M   'P 1'
#
loop_
_entity.id
_entity.type
_entity.pdbx_description
1 polymer ?
#
loop_
_entity_poly.entity_id
_entity_poly.type
_entity_poly.pdbx_seq_one_letter_code
_entity_poly.pdbx_strand_id
1 'polypeptide(L)'
;MKKKSEIHPDNNTEKKIAAEKLTEIVSVKIIGFKKGQVICKTETDHILLIKEPQAAKKDRIFAETMLDLLKNGLWIPVNKKLKQFLQYDWLDERASFAL
;
A
#
# COMPACT_ATOMS: atom_id res chain seq x y z
N MET A 1 -34.68 22.16 -19.54
CA MET A 1 -33.89 21.40 -18.55
C MET A 1 -32.77 20.68 -19.29
N LYS A 2 -31.50 21.04 -19.08
CA LYS A 2 -30.35 20.44 -19.78
C LYS A 2 -30.02 19.08 -19.12
N LYS A 3 -30.02 18.00 -19.89
CA LYS A 3 -29.55 16.67 -19.45
C LYS A 3 -28.06 16.81 -19.05
N LYS A 4 -27.72 16.49 -17.81
CA LYS A 4 -26.33 16.24 -17.40
C LYS A 4 -25.86 15.02 -18.18
N SER A 5 -24.93 15.22 -19.11
CA SER A 5 -24.21 14.14 -19.76
C SER A 5 -23.42 13.39 -18.70
N GLU A 6 -23.79 12.13 -18.48
CA GLU A 6 -22.96 11.15 -17.77
C GLU A 6 -21.68 10.97 -18.57
N ILE A 7 -20.57 11.45 -18.01
CA ILE A 7 -19.24 11.23 -18.56
C ILE A 7 -18.84 9.83 -18.11
N HIS A 8 -19.07 8.82 -18.95
CA HIS A 8 -18.38 7.55 -18.79
C HIS A 8 -16.91 7.78 -19.14
N PRO A 9 -15.97 7.58 -18.20
CA PRO A 9 -14.55 7.69 -18.51
C PRO A 9 -14.20 6.69 -19.60
N ASP A 10 -13.49 7.14 -20.64
CA ASP A 10 -13.06 6.26 -21.72
C ASP A 10 -11.88 5.39 -21.29
N ASN A 11 -11.66 4.29 -22.01
CA ASN A 11 -10.58 3.33 -21.77
C ASN A 11 -9.17 3.98 -21.77
N ASN A 12 -9.01 5.17 -22.35
CA ASN A 12 -7.75 5.89 -22.42
C ASN A 12 -7.50 6.71 -21.13
N THR A 13 -8.56 7.27 -20.56
CA THR A 13 -8.56 7.96 -19.26
C THR A 13 -8.27 6.97 -18.14
N GLU A 14 -8.85 5.78 -18.17
CA GLU A 14 -8.55 4.71 -17.20
C GLU A 14 -7.09 4.24 -17.26
N LYS A 15 -6.55 4.05 -18.48
CA LYS A 15 -5.12 3.71 -18.67
C LYS A 15 -4.19 4.79 -18.16
N LYS A 16 -4.54 6.07 -18.36
CA LYS A 16 -3.74 7.20 -17.90
C LYS A 16 -3.73 7.32 -16.37
N ILE A 17 -4.88 7.12 -15.72
CA ILE A 17 -5.00 7.09 -14.26
C ILE A 17 -4.23 5.89 -13.67
N ALA A 18 -4.26 4.73 -14.32
CA ALA A 18 -3.50 3.55 -13.90
C ALA A 18 -1.98 3.78 -14.04
N ALA A 19 -1.53 4.41 -15.12
CA ALA A 19 -0.11 4.75 -15.34
C ALA A 19 0.41 5.76 -14.31
N GLU A 20 -0.35 6.81 -13.99
CA GLU A 20 -0.02 7.78 -12.92
C GLU A 20 -0.06 7.14 -11.52
N LYS A 21 -0.83 6.06 -11.33
CA LYS A 21 -0.82 5.28 -10.09
C LYS A 21 0.47 4.50 -9.89
N LEU A 22 1.11 4.04 -10.98
CA LEU A 22 2.33 3.23 -10.96
C LEU A 22 3.59 4.08 -10.79
N THR A 23 3.60 5.35 -11.23
CA THR A 23 4.74 6.27 -11.07
C THR A 23 5.03 6.63 -9.61
N GLU A 24 4.14 6.31 -8.69
CA GLU A 24 4.26 6.60 -7.26
C GLU A 24 4.72 5.40 -6.42
N ILE A 25 5.08 4.29 -7.07
CA ILE A 25 5.60 3.10 -6.40
C ILE A 25 7.10 3.25 -6.18
N VAL A 26 7.54 3.16 -4.93
CA VAL A 26 8.95 3.25 -4.56
C VAL A 26 9.34 2.09 -3.65
N SER A 27 10.58 1.63 -3.77
CA SER A 27 11.17 0.65 -2.85
C SER A 27 11.49 1.31 -1.50
N VAL A 28 11.14 0.64 -0.41
CA VAL A 28 11.47 1.06 0.95
C VAL A 28 11.94 -0.10 1.81
N LYS A 29 12.77 0.18 2.80
CA LYS A 29 13.03 -0.72 3.93
C LYS A 29 12.17 -0.34 5.12
N ILE A 30 11.67 -1.32 5.84
CA ILE A 30 11.10 -1.10 7.17
C ILE A 30 12.26 -0.87 8.14
N ILE A 31 12.18 0.20 8.93
CA ILE A 31 13.20 0.56 9.92
C ILE A 31 12.64 0.65 11.34
N GLY A 32 11.33 0.47 11.52
CA GLY A 32 10.71 0.43 12.84
C GLY A 32 9.20 0.56 12.80
N PHE A 33 8.60 0.62 13.98
CA PHE A 33 7.16 0.69 14.17
C PHE A 33 6.80 1.77 15.20
N LYS A 34 5.64 2.41 15.02
CA LYS A 34 5.07 3.37 15.97
C LYS A 34 3.56 3.27 15.93
N LYS A 35 2.93 2.99 17.08
CA LYS A 35 1.45 2.91 17.30
C LYS A 35 0.59 3.02 16.01
N GLY A 36 0.33 1.89 15.35
CA GLY A 36 -0.51 1.81 14.14
C GLY A 36 0.15 2.32 12.85
N GLN A 37 1.47 2.46 12.83
CA GLN A 37 2.26 2.88 11.68
C GLN A 37 3.54 2.05 11.56
N VAL A 38 3.93 1.81 10.31
CA VAL A 38 5.22 1.27 9.93
C VAL A 38 6.11 2.42 9.46
N ILE A 39 7.33 2.49 10.00
CA ILE A 39 8.32 3.49 9.64
C ILE A 39 9.21 2.88 8.56
N CYS A 40 9.26 3.54 7.41
CA CYS A 40 9.97 3.08 6.24
C CYS A 40 11.01 4.10 5.80
N LYS A 41 12.08 3.64 5.14
CA LYS A 41 13.14 4.46 4.57
C LYS A 41 13.31 4.13 3.09
N THR A 42 13.30 5.14 2.22
CA THR A 42 13.54 4.97 0.78
C THR A 42 15.02 4.76 0.48
N GLU A 43 15.35 4.38 -0.76
CA GLU A 43 16.73 4.33 -1.27
C GLU A 43 17.46 5.67 -1.19
N THR A 44 16.70 6.77 -1.25
CA THR A 44 17.18 8.15 -1.13
C THR A 44 17.16 8.68 0.31
N ASP A 45 17.15 7.80 1.30
CA ASP A 45 17.15 8.10 2.73
C ASP A 45 15.93 8.88 3.27
N HIS A 46 14.87 9.06 2.47
CA HIS A 46 13.64 9.72 2.91
C HIS A 46 12.82 8.79 3.80
N ILE A 47 12.27 9.35 4.89
CA ILE A 47 11.39 8.61 5.81
C ILE A 47 9.93 8.70 5.34
N LEU A 48 9.29 7.54 5.24
CA LEU A 48 7.85 7.40 4.98
C LEU A 48 7.17 6.74 6.18
N LEU A 49 6.04 7.31 6.59
CA LEU A 49 5.17 6.74 7.62
C LEU A 49 3.96 6.11 6.94
N ILE A 50 3.91 4.79 6.94
CA ILE A 50 2.82 4.02 6.33
C ILE A 50 1.83 3.64 7.43
N LYS A 51 0.54 3.89 7.18
CA LYS A 51 -0.51 3.48 8.11
C LYS A 51 -0.68 1.97 8.03
N GLU A 52 -0.77 1.33 9.18
CA GLU A 52 -1.17 -0.06 9.26
C GLU A 52 -2.59 -0.23 8.68
N PRO A 53 -2.81 -1.19 7.77
CA PRO A 53 -4.14 -1.47 7.24
C PRO A 53 -5.11 -1.80 8.37
N GLN A 54 -6.37 -1.34 8.29
CA GLN A 54 -7.36 -1.63 9.33
C GLN A 54 -7.63 -3.13 9.47
N ALA A 55 -7.61 -3.87 8.35
CA ALA A 55 -7.73 -5.32 8.32
C ALA A 55 -6.57 -6.02 9.07
N ALA A 56 -5.39 -5.40 9.12
CA ALA A 56 -4.18 -5.99 9.67
C ALA A 56 -3.98 -5.77 11.19
N LYS A 57 -4.80 -4.93 11.84
CA LYS A 57 -4.64 -4.55 13.26
C LYS A 57 -4.60 -5.71 14.26
N LYS A 58 -5.16 -6.86 13.89
CA LYS A 58 -5.15 -8.09 14.69
C LYS A 58 -4.61 -9.28 13.90
N ASP A 59 -4.00 -9.01 12.75
CA ASP A 59 -3.46 -10.04 11.89
C ASP A 59 -2.04 -10.37 12.36
N ARG A 60 -1.90 -11.57 12.93
CA ARG A 60 -0.62 -12.09 13.39
C ARG A 60 0.35 -12.32 12.24
N ILE A 61 -0.14 -12.77 11.09
CA ILE A 61 0.69 -13.04 9.91
C ILE A 61 1.27 -11.73 9.39
N PHE A 62 0.46 -10.67 9.34
CA PHE A 62 0.96 -9.34 9.00
C PHE A 62 2.07 -8.90 9.95
N ALA A 63 1.84 -8.98 11.26
CA ALA A 63 2.81 -8.54 12.26
C ALA A 63 4.14 -9.32 12.19
N GLU A 64 4.07 -10.65 12.04
CA GLU A 64 5.25 -11.51 11.87
C GLU A 64 6.00 -11.18 10.57
N THR A 65 5.28 -11.03 9.46
CA THR A 65 5.86 -10.64 8.17
C THR A 65 6.58 -9.30 8.24
N MET A 66 5.94 -8.28 8.84
CA MET A 66 6.57 -6.95 9.00
C MET A 66 7.82 -7.02 9.87
N LEU A 67 7.79 -7.81 10.95
CA LEU A 67 8.93 -8.00 11.83
C LEU A 67 10.09 -8.70 11.11
N ASP A 68 9.79 -9.69 10.28
CA ASP A 68 10.81 -10.41 9.50
C ASP A 68 11.41 -9.52 8.40
N LEU A 69 10.60 -8.71 7.73
CA LEU A 69 11.06 -7.69 6.79
C LEU A 69 12.01 -6.68 7.47
N LEU A 70 11.68 -6.25 8.69
CA LEU A 70 12.53 -5.38 9.50
C LEU A 70 13.86 -6.07 9.85
N LYS A 71 13.82 -7.29 10.39
CA LYS A 71 15.03 -8.03 10.81
C LYS A 71 15.99 -8.30 9.66
N ASN A 72 15.46 -8.64 8.49
CA ASN A 72 16.26 -8.97 7.32
C ASN A 72 16.62 -7.75 6.48
N GLY A 73 16.06 -6.57 6.78
CA GLY A 73 16.33 -5.33 6.05
C GLY A 73 15.96 -5.40 4.57
N LEU A 74 14.88 -6.14 4.26
CA LEU A 74 14.39 -6.35 2.90
C LEU A 74 13.72 -5.09 2.35
N TRP A 75 13.87 -4.89 1.04
CA TRP A 75 13.20 -3.82 0.31
C TRP A 75 11.84 -4.29 -0.19
N ILE A 76 10.81 -3.50 0.03
CA ILE A 76 9.44 -3.75 -0.43
C ILE A 76 8.90 -2.54 -1.19
N PRO A 77 8.07 -2.76 -2.23
CA PRO A 77 7.44 -1.67 -2.97
C PRO A 77 6.23 -1.11 -2.20
N VAL A 78 6.13 0.22 -2.16
CA VAL A 78 5.01 0.93 -1.49
C VAL A 78 4.53 2.11 -2.34
N ASN A 79 3.27 2.50 -2.19
CA ASN A 79 2.78 3.71 -2.82
C ASN A 79 3.15 4.93 -1.96
N LYS A 80 4.08 5.77 -2.45
CA LYS A 80 4.57 6.96 -1.75
C LYS A 80 3.48 8.01 -1.54
N LYS A 81 2.63 8.22 -2.55
CA LYS A 81 1.57 9.24 -2.53
C LYS A 81 0.46 8.88 -1.55
N LEU A 82 0.01 7.62 -1.57
CA LEU A 82 -1.04 7.11 -0.69
C LEU A 82 -0.51 6.75 0.71
N LYS A 83 0.81 6.58 0.88
CA LYS A 83 1.45 6.11 2.11
C LYS A 83 0.84 4.80 2.61
N GLN A 84 0.66 3.89 1.66
CA GLN A 84 0.03 2.60 1.85
C GLN A 84 0.92 1.51 1.25
N PHE A 85 0.92 0.35 1.89
CA PHE A 85 1.42 -0.86 1.25
C PHE A 85 0.56 -1.19 0.03
N LEU A 86 1.19 -1.77 -0.98
CA LEU A 86 0.48 -2.24 -2.14
C LEU A 86 -0.35 -3.46 -1.74
N GLN A 87 -1.66 -3.41 -2.00
CA GLN A 87 -2.57 -4.55 -1.86
C GLN A 87 -2.20 -5.61 -2.90
N TYR A 88 -1.28 -6.49 -2.52
CA TYR A 88 -1.01 -7.75 -3.22
C TYR A 88 -1.40 -8.91 -2.30
N ASP A 89 -1.24 -10.15 -2.74
CA ASP A 89 -1.68 -11.41 -2.09
C ASP A 89 -1.11 -11.69 -0.68
N TRP A 90 -0.30 -10.78 -0.12
CA TRP A 90 0.27 -10.82 1.24
C TRP A 90 -0.56 -10.03 2.27
N LEU A 91 -1.51 -9.19 1.83
CA LEU A 91 -2.38 -8.36 2.68
C LEU A 91 -3.86 -8.69 2.49
N ASP A 92 -4.15 -9.92 2.07
CA ASP A 92 -5.43 -10.31 1.50
C ASP A 92 -6.61 -9.85 2.38
N GLU A 93 -7.49 -9.03 1.80
CA GLU A 93 -8.73 -8.59 2.45
C GLU A 93 -9.72 -9.76 2.61
N ARG A 94 -9.45 -10.91 1.99
CA ARG A 94 -10.27 -12.12 2.04
C ARG A 94 -9.87 -13.06 3.18
N ALA A 95 -9.78 -12.56 4.41
CA ALA A 95 -10.07 -13.39 5.58
C ALA A 95 -11.58 -13.63 5.69
N SER A 96 -12.20 -14.15 4.64
CA SER A 96 -13.57 -14.66 4.64
C SER A 96 -13.53 -16.09 4.13
N PHE A 97 -12.87 -16.98 4.88
CA PHE A 97 -13.26 -18.38 4.85
C PHE A 97 -14.59 -18.48 5.60
N ALA A 98 -15.69 -18.24 4.89
CA ALA A 98 -16.95 -18.83 5.28
C ALA A 98 -16.83 -20.33 4.98
N LEU A 99 -16.74 -21.14 6.03
CA LEU A 99 -17.09 -22.56 6.00
C LEU A 99 -18.48 -22.71 6.60
#